data_AF-A0A921Z418-F1
#
_entry.id   AF-A0A921Z418-F1
#
_cell.length_a   1.000
_cell.length_b   1.000
_cell.length_c   1.000
_cell.angle_alpha   90.00
_cell.angle_beta   90.00
_cell.angle_gamma   90.00
#
_symmetry.space_group_name_H-M   'P 1'
#
loop_
_entity.id
_entity.type
_entity.pdbx_description
1 polymer ?
#
loop_
_entity_poly.entity_id
_entity_poly.type
_entity_poly.pdbx_seq_one_letter_code
_entity_poly.pdbx_strand_id
1 'polypeptide(L)'
;MNKFYQVVTLCYIGLIAFLLIDVGANDKVLHRPKRFLSFNNITRFFLRVNFKANMVPWNQIFAQALGFRINWDDPPDSFHPYHHLYRRDVYKNLEIVLDRNGLNGFHCVRRAICEMETSESAEIYHKILKMVFRQQSSATDKWHNKTDKDCSVSVSSCPFSLLEVAQYTDII
;
A
#
# COMPACT_ATOMS: atom_id res chain seq x y z
N MET A 1 48.17 7.00 -50.21
CA MET A 1 47.33 6.03 -49.48
C MET A 1 47.54 6.03 -47.96
N ASN A 2 48.77 6.18 -47.43
CA ASN A 2 49.02 6.12 -45.97
C ASN A 2 48.39 7.25 -45.12
N LYS A 3 48.38 8.50 -45.61
CA LYS A 3 47.82 9.63 -44.84
C LYS A 3 46.29 9.55 -44.68
N PHE A 4 45.59 8.96 -45.65
CA PHE A 4 44.14 8.77 -45.58
C PHE A 4 43.76 7.73 -44.53
N TYR A 5 44.50 6.61 -44.48
CA TYR A 5 44.30 5.59 -43.45
C TYR A 5 44.57 6.12 -42.03
N GLN A 6 45.61 6.95 -41.84
CA GLN A 6 45.90 7.56 -40.55
C GLN A 6 44.77 8.49 -40.05
N VAL A 7 44.19 9.29 -40.96
CA VAL A 7 43.07 10.17 -40.62
C VAL A 7 41.82 9.37 -40.26
N VAL A 8 41.52 8.30 -41.00
CA VAL A 8 40.38 7.42 -40.71
C VAL A 8 40.55 6.72 -39.35
N THR A 9 41.77 6.24 -39.02
CA THR A 9 42.03 5.64 -37.70
C THR A 9 41.90 6.64 -36.56
N LEU A 10 42.34 7.89 -36.73
CA LEU A 10 42.19 8.93 -35.71
C LEU A 10 40.72 9.31 -35.49
N CYS A 11 39.93 9.42 -36.57
CA CYS A 11 38.49 9.64 -36.46
C CYS A 11 37.78 8.48 -35.76
N TYR A 12 38.17 7.23 -36.04
CA TYR A 12 37.57 6.07 -35.41
C TYR A 12 37.88 5.99 -33.91
N ILE A 13 39.13 6.30 -33.51
CA ILE A 13 39.54 6.37 -32.10
C ILE A 13 38.80 7.51 -31.38
N GLY A 14 38.65 8.67 -32.02
CA GLY A 14 37.89 9.79 -31.47
C GLY A 14 36.41 9.45 -31.24
N LEU A 15 35.81 8.71 -32.18
CA LEU A 15 34.40 8.28 -32.09
C LEU A 15 34.19 7.25 -30.96
N ILE A 16 35.12 6.31 -30.80
CA ILE A 16 35.11 5.36 -29.67
C ILE A 16 35.27 6.09 -28.33
N ALA A 17 36.18 7.06 -28.25
CA ALA A 17 36.39 7.83 -27.03
C ALA A 17 35.13 8.63 -26.65
N PHE A 18 34.45 9.22 -27.63
CA PHE A 18 33.20 9.97 -27.42
C PHE A 18 32.08 9.05 -26.89
N LEU A 19 31.92 7.87 -27.50
CA LEU A 19 30.94 6.88 -27.06
C LEU A 19 31.21 6.36 -25.63
N LEU A 20 32.48 6.21 -25.24
CA LEU A 20 32.84 5.79 -23.87
C LEU A 20 32.53 6.87 -22.82
N ILE A 21 32.62 8.16 -23.19
CA ILE A 21 32.31 9.27 -22.29
C ILE A 21 30.79 9.39 -22.06
N ASP A 22 29.99 9.26 -23.12
CA ASP A 22 28.52 9.33 -23.01
C ASP A 22 27.93 8.13 -22.24
N VAL A 23 28.49 6.93 -22.40
CA VAL A 23 28.06 5.75 -21.60
C VAL A 23 28.43 5.90 -20.12
N GLY A 24 29.45 6.70 -19.79
CA GLY A 24 29.86 7.00 -18.41
C GLY A 24 29.01 8.07 -17.71
N ALA A 25 28.16 8.80 -18.45
CA ALA A 25 27.23 9.77 -17.90
C ALA A 25 26.01 9.03 -17.31
N ASN A 26 26.25 8.31 -16.22
CA ASN A 26 25.20 7.69 -15.41
C ASN A 26 24.16 8.75 -15.03
N ASP A 27 22.90 8.48 -15.38
CA ASP A 27 21.72 9.22 -14.94
C ASP A 27 21.79 9.39 -13.42
N LYS A 28 22.21 10.58 -12.97
CA LYS A 28 22.12 10.96 -11.57
C LYS A 28 20.63 11.09 -11.27
N VAL A 29 20.03 9.99 -10.81
CA VAL A 29 18.66 9.95 -10.29
C VAL A 29 18.55 11.10 -9.29
N LEU A 30 17.80 12.15 -9.67
CA LEU A 30 17.54 13.28 -8.80
C LEU A 30 16.73 12.78 -7.61
N HIS A 31 17.40 12.49 -6.51
CA HIS A 31 16.76 12.22 -5.24
C HIS A 31 16.08 13.51 -4.78
N ARG A 32 14.76 13.61 -5.03
CA ARG A 32 13.93 14.68 -4.49
C ARG A 32 14.03 14.63 -2.95
N PRO A 33 14.50 15.70 -2.28
CA PRO A 33 14.49 15.73 -0.82
C PRO A 33 13.04 15.70 -0.36
N LYS A 34 12.66 14.62 0.33
CA LYS A 34 11.35 14.49 0.94
C LYS A 34 11.38 15.27 2.25
N ARG A 35 10.39 16.16 2.43
CA ARG A 35 10.20 16.90 3.69
C ARG A 35 9.34 16.05 4.61
N PHE A 36 9.68 16.04 5.90
CA PHE A 36 9.00 15.20 6.89
C PHE A 36 8.37 16.08 7.96
N LEU A 37 7.23 15.64 8.49
CA LEU A 37 6.61 16.22 9.67
C LEU A 37 7.32 15.63 10.89
N SER A 38 8.11 16.45 11.57
CA SER A 38 8.72 16.09 12.86
C SER A 38 7.91 16.70 13.98
N PHE A 39 7.61 15.89 14.99
CA PHE A 39 7.03 16.34 16.24
C PHE A 39 8.18 16.58 17.23
N ASN A 40 8.24 17.76 17.82
CA ASN A 40 9.22 18.04 18.88
C ASN A 40 8.70 17.44 20.20
N ASN A 41 9.60 17.16 21.16
CA ASN A 41 9.30 16.64 22.51
C ASN A 41 8.43 17.56 23.40
N ILE A 42 7.77 18.56 22.82
CA ILE A 42 6.85 19.48 23.49
C ILE A 42 5.41 19.25 22.99
N THR A 43 5.22 18.51 21.89
CA THR A 43 3.90 18.28 21.31
C THR A 43 3.16 17.17 22.05
N ARG A 44 2.02 17.52 22.66
CA ARG A 44 1.13 16.55 23.32
C ARG A 44 0.11 16.02 22.32
N PHE A 45 0.06 14.71 22.14
CA PHE A 45 -0.91 14.06 21.26
C PHE A 45 -2.07 13.52 22.10
N PHE A 46 -3.31 13.79 21.68
CA PHE A 46 -4.48 13.17 22.27
C PHE A 46 -5.42 12.66 21.19
N LEU A 47 -5.92 11.44 21.40
CA LEU A 47 -6.97 10.85 20.59
C LEU A 47 -8.26 10.85 21.42
N ARG A 48 -9.33 11.39 20.86
CA ARG A 48 -10.66 11.34 21.46
C ARG A 48 -11.63 10.69 20.49
N VAL A 49 -12.23 9.59 20.92
CA VAL A 49 -13.31 8.92 20.18
C VAL A 49 -14.57 9.04 21.01
N ASN A 50 -15.64 9.56 20.42
CA ASN A 50 -16.93 9.68 21.08
C ASN A 50 -17.97 8.88 20.29
N PHE A 51 -18.70 8.04 20.99
CA PHE A 51 -19.83 7.30 20.48
C PHE A 51 -21.09 7.86 21.11
N LYS A 52 -22.13 8.04 20.31
CA LYS A 52 -23.48 8.33 20.78
C LYS A 52 -24.40 7.28 20.19
N ALA A 53 -25.08 6.54 21.05
CA ALA A 53 -26.11 5.58 20.66
C ALA A 53 -27.44 6.01 21.27
N ASN A 54 -28.46 6.15 20.43
CA ASN A 54 -29.83 6.37 20.91
C ASN A 54 -30.37 5.02 21.42
N MET A 55 -30.91 4.99 22.64
CA MET A 55 -31.43 3.75 23.24
C MET A 55 -32.75 3.31 22.60
N VAL A 56 -33.47 4.26 21.98
CA VAL A 56 -34.80 4.07 21.43
C VAL A 56 -34.82 4.56 19.97
N PRO A 57 -35.33 3.78 19.00
CA PRO A 57 -35.29 4.16 17.57
C PRO A 57 -36.16 5.37 17.22
N TRP A 58 -37.27 5.60 17.93
CA TRP A 58 -38.28 6.59 17.56
C TRP A 58 -38.14 7.94 18.27
N ASN A 59 -37.22 8.08 19.23
CA ASN A 59 -36.97 9.34 19.90
C ASN A 59 -35.49 9.52 20.27
N GLN A 60 -35.05 10.77 20.38
CA GLN A 60 -33.67 11.10 20.77
C GLN A 60 -33.54 11.47 22.26
N ILE A 61 -34.60 11.22 23.03
CA ILE A 61 -34.70 11.67 24.43
C ILE A 61 -33.75 10.87 25.31
N PHE A 62 -33.59 9.58 25.03
CA PHE A 62 -32.69 8.69 25.75
C PHE A 62 -31.53 8.26 24.86
N ALA A 63 -30.35 8.80 25.13
CA ALA A 63 -29.12 8.44 24.44
C ALA A 63 -28.00 8.18 25.46
N GLN A 64 -27.18 7.18 25.16
CA GLN A 64 -25.96 6.91 25.89
C GLN A 64 -24.78 7.41 25.05
N ALA A 65 -23.90 8.17 25.70
CA ALA A 65 -22.67 8.64 25.09
C ALA A 65 -21.48 8.05 25.84
N LEU A 66 -20.54 7.50 25.08
CA LEU A 66 -19.27 6.97 25.60
C LEU A 66 -18.14 7.71 24.94
N GLY A 67 -17.22 8.24 25.74
CA GLY A 67 -16.04 8.96 25.27
C GLY A 67 -14.79 8.25 25.75
N PHE A 68 -13.96 7.81 24.82
CA PHE A 68 -12.61 7.32 25.11
C PHE A 68 -11.62 8.43 24.80
N ARG A 69 -10.79 8.76 25.79
CA ARG A 69 -9.70 9.73 25.64
C ARG A 69 -8.39 9.05 25.99
N ILE A 70 -7.46 9.08 25.03
CA ILE A 70 -6.10 8.61 25.22
C ILE A 70 -5.19 9.83 25.09
N ASN A 71 -4.43 10.12 26.15
CA ASN A 71 -3.43 11.17 26.14
C ASN A 71 -2.05 10.52 26.14
N TRP A 72 -1.19 10.96 25.23
CA TRP A 72 0.23 10.65 25.26
C TRP A 72 0.99 11.93 25.62
N ASP A 73 1.78 11.87 26.70
CA ASP A 73 2.57 13.00 27.19
C ASP A 73 3.70 13.34 26.22
N ASP A 74 4.34 12.31 25.66
CA ASP A 74 5.26 12.37 24.53
C ASP A 74 4.95 11.18 23.60
N PRO A 75 5.06 11.33 22.26
CA PRO A 75 5.09 10.17 21.39
C PRO A 75 6.26 9.29 21.85
N PRO A 76 6.06 8.00 22.16
CA PRO A 76 7.14 7.17 22.67
C PRO A 76 8.32 7.18 21.70
N ASP A 77 9.56 7.01 22.15
CA ASP A 77 10.72 6.98 21.24
C ASP A 77 10.60 5.87 20.18
N SER A 78 9.78 4.84 20.42
CA SER A 78 9.40 3.81 19.44
C SER A 78 8.39 4.28 18.39
N PHE A 79 7.72 5.42 18.59
CA PHE A 79 6.85 6.12 17.63
C PHE A 79 7.72 6.86 16.61
N HIS A 80 8.58 6.08 15.98
CA HIS A 80 9.14 6.46 14.71
C HIS A 80 7.98 6.43 13.70
N PRO A 81 7.61 7.54 13.02
CA PRO A 81 6.65 7.50 11.91
C PRO A 81 7.15 6.64 10.72
N TYR A 82 8.30 6.00 10.89
CA TYR A 82 9.09 5.24 9.94
C TYR A 82 8.60 3.83 9.66
N HIS A 83 7.46 3.39 10.20
CA HIS A 83 6.75 2.31 9.53
C HIS A 83 6.03 2.88 8.32
N HIS A 84 6.80 3.05 7.24
CA HIS A 84 6.26 3.14 5.90
C HIS A 84 5.30 1.95 5.74
N LEU A 85 4.00 2.24 5.70
CA LEU A 85 2.99 1.24 5.37
C LEU A 85 3.13 0.96 3.88
N TYR A 86 4.01 0.02 3.54
CA TYR A 86 4.09 -0.48 2.18
C TYR A 86 2.96 -1.48 1.96
N ARG A 87 2.31 -1.41 0.79
CA ARG A 87 1.27 -2.38 0.41
C ARG A 87 1.74 -3.82 0.51
N ARG A 88 2.99 -4.09 0.14
CA ARG A 88 3.61 -5.43 0.27
C ARG A 88 3.58 -5.94 1.72
N ASP A 89 3.77 -5.06 2.69
CA ASP A 89 3.79 -5.44 4.11
C ASP A 89 2.36 -5.66 4.60
N VAL A 90 1.40 -4.88 4.13
CA VAL A 90 -0.03 -5.12 4.37
C VAL A 90 -0.43 -6.50 3.83
N TYR A 91 -0.07 -6.83 2.60
CA TYR A 91 -0.43 -8.11 1.97
C TYR A 91 0.24 -9.29 2.70
N LYS A 92 1.53 -9.15 3.03
CA LYS A 92 2.29 -10.16 3.77
C LYS A 92 1.73 -10.38 5.18
N ASN A 93 1.41 -9.31 5.90
CA ASN A 93 0.84 -9.41 7.24
C ASN A 93 -0.56 -10.03 7.19
N LEU A 94 -1.36 -9.68 6.18
CA LEU A 94 -2.67 -10.29 5.96
C LEU A 94 -2.55 -11.80 5.66
N GLU A 95 -1.60 -12.19 4.80
CA GLU A 95 -1.28 -13.60 4.54
C GLU A 95 -0.93 -14.34 5.85
N ILE A 96 -0.02 -13.79 6.66
CA ILE A 96 0.40 -14.39 7.93
C ILE A 96 -0.79 -14.53 8.91
N VAL A 97 -1.63 -13.51 9.01
CA VAL A 97 -2.80 -13.55 9.91
C VAL A 97 -3.78 -14.62 9.44
N LEU A 98 -4.04 -14.74 8.15
CA LEU A 98 -4.98 -15.71 7.61
C LEU A 98 -4.43 -17.14 7.70
N ASP A 99 -3.13 -17.34 7.44
CA ASP A 99 -2.45 -18.63 7.64
C ASP A 99 -2.54 -19.11 9.09
N ARG A 100 -2.36 -18.20 10.05
CA ARG A 100 -2.49 -18.51 11.49
C ARG A 100 -3.91 -18.90 11.88
N ASN A 101 -4.92 -18.49 11.11
CA ASN A 101 -6.32 -18.87 11.31
C ASN A 101 -6.71 -20.13 10.52
N GLY A 102 -5.76 -20.85 9.93
CA GLY A 102 -6.01 -22.10 9.20
C GLY A 102 -6.58 -21.91 7.79
N LEU A 103 -6.54 -20.68 7.27
CA LEU A 103 -6.89 -20.37 5.88
C LEU A 103 -5.65 -20.37 5.00
N ASN A 104 -5.82 -20.51 3.69
CA ASN A 104 -4.71 -20.33 2.75
C ASN A 104 -4.51 -18.83 2.48
N GLY A 105 -3.65 -18.19 3.28
CA GLY A 105 -3.48 -16.74 3.30
C GLY A 105 -3.07 -16.17 1.96
N PHE A 106 -2.23 -16.87 1.20
CA PHE A 106 -1.86 -16.46 -0.16
C PHE A 106 -3.08 -16.37 -1.09
N HIS A 107 -3.90 -17.43 -1.12
CA HIS A 107 -5.11 -17.46 -1.92
C HIS A 107 -6.18 -16.48 -1.42
N CYS A 108 -6.27 -16.23 -0.12
CA CYS A 108 -7.20 -15.24 0.42
C CYS A 108 -6.83 -13.80 0.02
N VAL A 109 -5.54 -13.44 0.10
CA VAL A 109 -5.07 -12.13 -0.36
C VAL A 109 -5.31 -11.99 -1.87
N ARG A 110 -5.05 -13.04 -2.64
CA ARG A 110 -5.32 -13.05 -4.09
C ARG A 110 -6.82 -12.96 -4.40
N ARG A 111 -7.68 -13.65 -3.65
CA ARG A 111 -9.14 -13.56 -3.74
C ARG A 111 -9.60 -12.12 -3.53
N ALA A 112 -9.13 -11.44 -2.49
CA ALA A 112 -9.46 -10.03 -2.24
C ALA A 112 -9.11 -9.13 -3.43
N ILE A 113 -7.95 -9.32 -4.07
CA ILE A 113 -7.57 -8.57 -5.27
C ILE A 113 -8.55 -8.85 -6.43
N CYS A 114 -8.91 -10.11 -6.66
CA CYS A 114 -9.90 -10.47 -7.69
C CYS A 114 -11.27 -9.84 -7.43
N GLU A 115 -11.74 -9.85 -6.18
CA GLU A 115 -13.01 -9.25 -5.78
C GLU A 115 -13.01 -7.72 -5.96
N MET A 116 -11.90 -7.03 -5.68
CA MET A 116 -11.79 -5.57 -5.88
C MET A 116 -11.75 -5.16 -7.36
N GLU A 117 -11.33 -6.05 -8.25
CA GLU A 117 -11.31 -5.82 -9.69
C GLU A 117 -12.67 -6.06 -10.34
N THR A 118 -13.44 -7.04 -9.84
CA THR A 118 -14.75 -7.41 -10.41
C THR A 118 -15.93 -6.70 -9.78
N SER A 119 -15.85 -6.36 -8.49
CA SER A 119 -16.94 -5.65 -7.81
C SER A 119 -16.83 -4.15 -8.08
N GLU A 120 -17.95 -3.55 -8.49
CA GLU A 120 -18.13 -2.09 -8.55
C GLU A 120 -19.26 -1.71 -7.60
N SER A 121 -18.89 -1.35 -6.36
CA SER A 121 -19.84 -0.80 -5.39
C SER A 121 -19.45 0.63 -5.00
N ALA A 122 -20.47 1.44 -4.69
CA ALA A 122 -20.30 2.84 -4.32
C ALA A 122 -19.88 3.04 -2.86
N GLU A 123 -19.89 1.98 -2.06
CA GLU A 123 -19.62 1.96 -0.62
C GLU A 123 -18.21 2.45 -0.29
N ILE A 124 -18.09 3.08 0.88
CA ILE A 124 -16.83 3.68 1.33
C ILE A 124 -15.82 2.58 1.59
N TYR A 125 -16.24 1.49 2.23
CA TYR A 125 -15.38 0.37 2.55
C TYR A 125 -14.78 -0.28 1.29
N HIS A 126 -15.61 -0.53 0.26
CA HIS A 126 -15.14 -1.06 -1.01
C HIS A 126 -14.09 -0.15 -1.66
N LYS A 127 -14.30 1.18 -1.65
CA LYS A 127 -13.32 2.13 -2.20
C LYS A 127 -12.00 2.11 -1.44
N ILE A 128 -12.03 1.96 -0.12
CA ILE A 128 -10.83 1.83 0.72
C ILE A 128 -10.09 0.54 0.35
N LEU A 129 -10.79 -0.60 0.29
CA LEU A 129 -10.19 -1.87 -0.10
C LEU A 129 -9.60 -1.81 -1.50
N LYS A 130 -10.32 -1.23 -2.47
CA LYS A 130 -9.83 -1.02 -3.83
C LYS A 130 -8.56 -0.16 -3.87
N MET A 131 -8.45 0.83 -2.99
CA MET A 131 -7.24 1.65 -2.87
C MET A 131 -6.06 0.87 -2.26
N VAL A 132 -6.33 0.02 -1.26
CA VAL A 132 -5.33 -0.82 -0.59
C VAL A 132 -4.80 -1.89 -1.56
N PHE A 133 -5.70 -2.61 -2.24
CA PHE A 133 -5.36 -3.75 -3.09
C PHE A 133 -5.01 -3.39 -4.53
N ARG A 134 -4.87 -2.10 -4.88
CA ARG A 134 -4.47 -1.68 -6.22
C ARG A 134 -2.98 -1.95 -6.49
N GLN A 135 -2.68 -2.53 -7.66
CA GLN A 135 -1.30 -2.67 -8.12
C GLN A 135 -0.69 -1.30 -8.42
N GLN A 136 0.40 -0.96 -7.72
CA GLN A 136 1.15 0.28 -7.94
C GLN A 136 2.66 0.02 -8.16
N SER A 137 3.18 -1.12 -7.73
CA SER A 137 4.61 -1.44 -7.78
C SER A 137 4.83 -2.92 -8.04
N SER A 138 5.96 -3.28 -8.67
CA SER A 138 6.36 -4.67 -8.89
C SER A 138 6.57 -5.48 -7.61
N ALA A 139 6.75 -4.81 -6.46
CA ALA A 139 6.90 -5.46 -5.16
C ALA A 139 5.66 -6.28 -4.73
N THR A 140 4.49 -6.06 -5.34
CA THR A 140 3.27 -6.82 -5.07
C THR A 140 2.94 -7.85 -6.16
N ASP A 141 3.83 -8.07 -7.12
CA ASP A 141 3.60 -8.99 -8.25
C ASP A 141 3.37 -10.44 -7.83
N LYS A 142 3.87 -10.87 -6.66
CA LYS A 142 3.55 -12.18 -6.06
C LYS A 142 2.04 -12.46 -6.06
N TRP A 143 1.22 -11.46 -5.74
CA TRP A 143 -0.22 -11.60 -5.64
C TRP A 143 -0.96 -11.13 -6.91
N HIS A 144 -0.41 -10.13 -7.61
CA HIS A 144 -1.02 -9.57 -8.82
C HIS A 144 -0.72 -10.32 -10.12
N ASN A 145 0.37 -11.07 -10.19
CA ASN A 145 0.67 -11.92 -11.35
C ASN A 145 -0.27 -13.13 -11.34
N LYS A 146 -1.43 -12.98 -11.95
CA LYS A 146 -2.54 -13.94 -11.95
C LYS A 146 -3.24 -13.94 -13.31
N THR A 147 -3.82 -15.08 -13.65
CA THR A 147 -4.78 -15.25 -14.73
C THR A 147 -6.21 -15.34 -14.18
N ASP A 148 -7.23 -15.16 -15.03
CA ASP A 148 -8.64 -15.30 -14.60
C ASP A 148 -8.95 -16.67 -13.96
N LYS A 149 -8.23 -17.72 -14.40
CA LYS A 149 -8.34 -19.07 -13.82
C LYS A 149 -7.77 -19.14 -12.40
N ASP A 150 -6.73 -18.37 -12.10
CA ASP A 150 -6.16 -18.32 -10.75
C ASP A 150 -7.09 -17.61 -9.77
N CYS A 151 -7.91 -16.67 -10.26
CA CYS A 151 -8.95 -16.03 -9.46
C CYS A 151 -10.03 -17.03 -9.02
N SER A 152 -10.54 -17.88 -9.92
CA SER A 152 -11.54 -18.88 -9.55
C SER A 152 -11.00 -19.92 -8.57
N VAL A 153 -9.74 -20.33 -8.72
CA VAL A 153 -9.04 -21.22 -7.76
C VAL A 153 -8.87 -20.54 -6.40
N SER A 154 -8.58 -19.24 -6.38
CA SER A 154 -8.42 -18.51 -5.12
C SER A 154 -9.75 -18.29 -4.40
N VAL A 155 -10.85 -18.11 -5.14
CA VAL A 155 -12.21 -18.06 -4.60
C VAL A 155 -12.63 -19.41 -4.01
N SER A 156 -12.28 -20.53 -4.66
CA SER A 156 -12.60 -21.86 -4.13
C SER A 156 -11.71 -22.28 -2.96
N SER A 157 -10.43 -21.87 -2.95
CA SER A 157 -9.48 -22.25 -1.90
C SER A 157 -9.65 -21.46 -0.60
N CYS A 158 -10.08 -20.20 -0.67
CA CYS A 158 -10.28 -19.38 0.52
C CYS A 158 -11.77 -19.05 0.68
N PRO A 159 -12.46 -19.50 1.74
CA PRO A 159 -13.88 -19.19 1.98
C PRO A 159 -14.12 -17.74 2.43
N PHE A 160 -13.09 -17.05 2.93
CA PHE A 160 -13.20 -15.70 3.48
C PHE A 160 -13.17 -14.60 2.41
N SER A 161 -14.17 -13.72 2.41
CA SER A 161 -14.19 -12.47 1.63
C SER A 161 -14.00 -11.26 2.54
N LEU A 162 -13.17 -10.30 2.13
CA LEU A 162 -13.05 -9.03 2.86
C LEU A 162 -14.29 -8.15 2.72
N LEU A 163 -15.05 -8.26 1.62
CA LEU A 163 -16.26 -7.47 1.41
C LEU A 163 -17.35 -7.80 2.44
N GLU A 164 -17.42 -9.04 2.90
CA GLU A 164 -18.45 -9.51 3.83
C GLU A 164 -18.20 -9.09 5.29
N VAL A 165 -16.99 -8.60 5.60
CA VAL A 165 -16.60 -8.17 6.96
C VAL A 165 -17.24 -6.82 7.34
N ALA A 166 -17.68 -6.03 6.36
CA ALA A 166 -18.06 -4.63 6.54
C ALA A 166 -19.53 -4.36 6.86
N GLN A 167 -20.31 -5.37 7.25
CA GLN A 167 -21.76 -5.21 7.49
C GLN A 167 -22.15 -4.08 8.48
N TYR A 168 -21.21 -3.58 9.29
CA TYR A 168 -21.46 -2.51 10.27
C TYR A 168 -20.92 -1.12 9.88
N THR A 169 -20.09 -0.97 8.85
CA THR A 169 -19.53 0.34 8.48
C THR A 169 -20.40 1.14 7.52
N ASP A 170 -21.33 0.49 6.84
CA ASP A 170 -22.17 1.09 5.79
C ASP A 170 -23.67 1.06 6.16
N ILE A 171 -23.99 1.20 7.45
CA ILE A 171 -25.38 1.44 7.89
C ILE A 171 -25.76 2.87 7.48
N ILE A 172 -26.55 2.98 6.41
CA ILE A 172 -27.32 4.19 6.06
C ILE A 172 -28.52 4.33 6.99
#